data_AF-A0A6P0DXA8-F1
#
_entry.id   AF-A0A6P0DXA8-F1
#
_cell.length_a   1.000
_cell.length_b   1.000
_cell.length_c   1.000
_cell.angle_alpha   90.00
_cell.angle_beta   90.00
_cell.angle_gamma   90.00
#
_symmetry.space_group_name_H-M   'P 1'
#
loop_
_entity.id
_entity.type
_entity.pdbx_description
1 polymer ?
#
loop_
_entity_poly.entity_id
_entity_poly.type
_entity_poly.pdbx_seq_one_letter_code
_entity_poly.pdbx_strand_id
1 'polypeptide(L)'
;RERLSPSGIGKAAAVAVIVVATALLVFQAPAALVGIKDLIVITALFPLAVLVLYTANFDGVLRQPLLIAGEASYALYAIHVPLLGLLLGAWKAAGLGQPPAWAIFAIVLPLIVLLAIIVTRLYDEPVRKALSAG
;
A
#
# COMPACT_ATOMS: atom_id res chain seq x y z
N ARG A 1 -5.54 0.77 27.67
CA ARG A 1 -4.49 -0.19 27.20
C ARG A 1 -3.14 0.45 27.50
N GLU A 2 -2.50 0.05 28.60
CA GLU A 2 -1.13 0.45 28.91
C GLU A 2 -0.21 0.13 27.73
N ARG A 3 0.50 1.14 27.23
CA ARG A 3 1.63 0.94 26.33
C ARG A 3 2.74 0.33 27.17
N LEU A 4 2.87 -0.99 27.13
CA LEU A 4 4.18 -1.61 27.39
C LEU A 4 5.11 -1.00 26.35
N SER A 5 5.94 -0.04 26.76
CA SER A 5 7.02 0.49 25.95
C SER A 5 8.29 -0.32 26.27
N PRO A 6 8.56 -1.45 25.60
CA PRO A 6 9.94 -1.83 25.43
C PRO A 6 10.57 -0.72 24.58
N SER A 7 11.70 -0.19 25.03
CA SER A 7 12.54 0.81 24.34
C SER A 7 12.25 0.87 22.84
N GLY A 8 11.43 1.86 22.44
CA GLY A 8 10.75 1.83 21.15
C GLY A 8 11.75 1.68 20.00
N ILE A 9 11.49 0.73 19.11
CA ILE A 9 12.23 0.63 17.86
C ILE A 9 12.18 2.02 17.20
N GLY A 10 13.36 2.62 17.02
CA GLY A 10 13.46 4.01 16.58
C GLY A 10 12.78 4.20 15.24
N LYS A 11 12.20 5.39 15.01
CA LYS A 11 11.55 5.76 13.73
C LYS A 11 12.42 5.40 12.50
N ALA A 12 13.74 5.51 12.64
CA ALA A 12 14.71 5.13 11.61
C ALA A 12 14.63 3.65 11.21
N ALA A 13 14.51 2.73 12.16
CA ALA A 13 14.38 1.30 11.87
C ALA A 13 13.05 0.97 11.21
N ALA A 14 11.96 1.62 11.64
CA ALA A 14 10.66 1.47 11.00
C ALA A 14 10.64 1.97 9.55
N VAL A 15 11.23 3.13 9.29
CA VAL A 15 11.41 3.66 7.94
C VAL A 15 12.31 2.74 7.11
N ALA A 16 13.42 2.25 7.67
CA ALA A 16 14.31 1.33 6.99
C ALA A 16 13.58 0.04 6.58
N VAL A 17 12.74 -0.52 7.46
CA VAL A 17 11.95 -1.70 7.15
C VAL A 17 10.93 -1.44 6.04
N ILE A 18 10.25 -0.29 6.05
CA ILE A 18 9.34 0.11 4.94
C ILE A 18 10.11 0.21 3.62
N VAL A 19 11.29 0.86 3.63
CA VAL A 19 12.11 1.05 2.44
C VAL A 19 12.60 -0.29 1.90
N VAL A 20 13.12 -1.16 2.76
CA VAL A 20 13.60 -2.49 2.38
C VAL A 20 12.46 -3.36 1.87
N ALA A 21 11.31 -3.37 2.55
CA ALA A 21 10.13 -4.11 2.08
C ALA A 21 9.66 -3.61 0.72
N THR A 22 9.58 -2.30 0.53
CA THR A 22 9.20 -1.71 -0.76
C THR A 22 10.20 -2.07 -1.85
N ALA A 23 11.50 -1.98 -1.58
CA ALA A 23 12.54 -2.35 -2.53
C ALA A 23 12.46 -3.83 -2.93
N LEU A 24 12.26 -4.75 -1.99
CA LEU A 24 12.15 -6.18 -2.29
C LEU A 24 10.88 -6.55 -3.07
N LEU A 25 9.82 -5.75 -2.96
CA LEU A 25 8.60 -5.88 -3.75
C LEU A 25 8.75 -5.32 -5.16
N VAL A 26 9.45 -4.19 -5.32
CA VAL A 26 9.62 -3.51 -6.61
C VAL A 26 10.73 -4.15 -7.45
N PHE A 27 11.86 -4.49 -6.84
CA PHE A 27 12.98 -5.09 -7.56
C PHE A 27 12.75 -6.59 -7.76
N GLN A 28 12.72 -7.01 -9.03
CA GLN A 28 12.60 -8.42 -9.38
C GLN A 28 13.93 -9.14 -9.16
N ALA A 29 13.86 -10.32 -8.54
CA ALA A 29 14.97 -11.24 -8.47
C ALA A 29 15.06 -12.06 -9.77
N PRO A 30 16.22 -12.68 -10.07
CA PRO A 30 16.34 -13.65 -11.15
C PRO A 30 15.28 -14.74 -11.01
N ALA A 31 14.74 -15.24 -12.13
CA ALA A 31 13.62 -16.19 -12.14
C ALA A 31 13.81 -17.41 -11.21
N ALA A 32 15.04 -17.92 -11.12
CA ALA A 32 15.39 -19.05 -10.25
C ALA A 32 15.24 -18.76 -8.74
N LEU A 33 15.29 -17.49 -8.32
CA LEU A 33 15.24 -17.06 -6.93
C LEU A 33 13.93 -16.36 -6.56
N VAL A 34 13.01 -16.14 -7.51
CA VAL A 34 11.73 -15.46 -7.23
C VAL A 34 10.94 -16.20 -6.16
N GLY A 35 10.80 -17.52 -6.26
CA GLY A 35 10.06 -18.30 -5.26
C GLY A 35 10.68 -18.25 -3.86
N ILE A 36 12.02 -18.28 -3.77
CA ILE A 36 12.74 -18.15 -2.49
C ILE A 36 12.57 -16.73 -1.93
N LYS A 37 12.69 -15.70 -2.77
CA LYS A 37 12.47 -14.31 -2.38
C LYS A 37 11.06 -14.14 -1.82
N ASP A 38 10.05 -14.58 -2.55
CA ASP A 38 8.65 -14.40 -2.16
C ASP A 38 8.34 -15.15 -0.87
N LEU A 39 8.88 -16.36 -0.70
CA LEU A 39 8.75 -17.11 0.56
C LEU A 39 9.35 -16.34 1.74
N ILE A 40 10.56 -15.80 1.60
CA ILE A 40 11.21 -15.01 2.66
C ILE A 40 10.42 -13.73 2.95
N VAL A 41 9.94 -13.04 1.91
CA VAL A 41 9.18 -11.80 2.08
C VAL A 41 7.87 -12.07 2.83
N ILE A 42 7.13 -13.10 2.45
CA ILE A 42 5.84 -13.43 3.04
C ILE A 42 5.99 -13.96 4.47
N THR A 43 6.97 -14.84 4.72
CA THR A 43 7.10 -15.55 6.01
C THR A 43 7.92 -14.79 7.05
N ALA A 44 8.90 -13.99 6.63
CA ALA A 44 9.80 -13.29 7.55
C ALA A 44 9.63 -11.78 7.48
N LEU A 45 9.75 -11.19 6.28
CA LEU A 45 9.82 -9.73 6.15
C LEU A 45 8.50 -9.04 6.52
N PHE A 46 7.37 -9.54 6.04
CA PHE A 46 6.06 -8.94 6.33
C PHE A 46 5.68 -9.05 7.81
N PRO A 47 5.80 -10.21 8.49
CA PRO A 47 5.58 -10.28 9.93
C PRO A 47 6.52 -9.37 10.71
N LEU A 48 7.80 -9.33 10.36
CA LEU A 48 8.77 -8.43 10.99
C LEU A 48 8.38 -6.95 10.78
N ALA A 49 7.97 -6.58 9.57
CA ALA A 49 7.50 -5.24 9.27
C ALA A 49 6.28 -4.87 10.12
N VAL A 50 5.31 -5.76 10.27
CA VAL A 50 4.15 -5.53 11.13
C VAL A 50 4.58 -5.30 12.59
N LEU A 51 5.47 -6.13 13.13
CA LEU A 51 5.96 -6.01 14.51
C LEU A 51 6.72 -4.69 14.74
N VAL A 52 7.60 -4.34 13.81
CA VAL A 52 8.40 -3.11 13.86
C VAL A 52 7.49 -1.88 13.75
N LEU A 53 6.54 -1.89 12.82
CA LEU A 53 5.62 -0.77 12.59
C LEU A 53 4.61 -0.60 13.72
N TYR A 54 4.16 -1.70 14.33
CA TYR A 54 3.27 -1.67 15.49
C TYR A 54 3.94 -1.05 16.73
N THR A 55 5.24 -1.30 16.91
CA THR A 55 6.02 -0.77 18.04
C THR A 55 6.57 0.63 17.80
N ALA A 56 6.58 1.10 16.56
CA ALA A 56 7.05 2.44 16.20
C ALA A 56 6.00 3.51 16.53
N ASN A 57 6.40 4.53 17.31
CA ASN A 57 5.57 5.71 17.53
C ASN A 57 5.74 6.69 16.36
N PHE A 58 4.83 6.62 15.39
CA PHE A 58 4.74 7.59 14.30
C PHE A 58 4.04 8.88 14.75
N ASP A 59 4.73 9.68 15.57
CA ASP A 59 4.27 11.02 15.95
C ASP A 59 4.79 12.08 14.98
N GLY A 60 3.91 12.98 14.53
CA GLY A 60 4.21 14.11 13.65
C GLY A 60 3.69 13.97 12.21
N VAL A 61 4.45 14.48 11.24
CA VAL A 61 4.06 14.67 9.83
C VAL A 61 3.64 13.38 9.11
N LEU A 62 4.22 12.23 9.47
CA LEU A 62 3.93 10.95 8.83
C LEU A 62 2.66 10.27 9.34
N ARG A 63 2.10 10.71 10.47
CA ARG A 63 0.92 10.07 11.08
C ARG A 63 -0.29 10.12 10.17
N GLN A 64 -0.62 11.30 9.68
CA GLN A 64 -1.81 11.54 8.86
C GLN A 64 -1.79 10.76 7.53
N PRO A 65 -0.73 10.80 6.70
CA PRO A 65 -0.71 10.05 5.45
C PRO A 65 -0.75 8.53 5.68
N LEU A 66 -0.12 8.00 6.73
CA LEU A 66 -0.19 6.57 7.06
C LEU A 66 -1.61 6.14 7.45
N LEU A 67 -2.34 6.97 8.21
CA LEU A 67 -3.74 6.70 8.54
C LEU A 67 -4.63 6.74 7.29
N ILE A 68 -4.46 7.75 6.43
CA ILE A 68 -5.22 7.85 5.16
C ILE A 68 -4.94 6.63 4.28
N ALA A 69 -3.68 6.23 4.14
CA ALA A 69 -3.30 5.05 3.35
C ALA A 69 -3.91 3.77 3.93
N GLY A 70 -3.91 3.62 5.26
CA GLY A 70 -4.54 2.50 5.95
C GLY A 70 -6.06 2.45 5.76
N GLU A 71 -6.75 3.60 5.92
CA GLU A 71 -8.19 3.72 5.68
C GLU A 71 -8.58 3.43 4.23
N ALA A 72 -7.79 3.93 3.28
CA ALA A 72 -8.04 3.74 1.85
C ALA A 72 -7.72 2.32 1.35
N SER A 73 -7.00 1.51 2.12
CA SER A 73 -6.55 0.17 1.70
C SER A 73 -7.69 -0.76 1.30
N TYR A 74 -8.84 -0.69 1.98
CA TYR A 74 -10.00 -1.52 1.68
C TYR A 74 -10.62 -1.14 0.32
N ALA A 75 -10.91 0.15 0.12
CA ALA A 75 -11.44 0.64 -1.15
C ALA A 75 -10.45 0.36 -2.29
N LEU A 76 -9.15 0.56 -2.06
CA LEU A 76 -8.09 0.24 -3.00
C LEU A 76 -8.15 -1.23 -3.43
N TYR A 77 -8.25 -2.16 -2.47
CA TYR A 77 -8.37 -3.59 -2.75
C TYR A 77 -9.59 -3.90 -3.65
N ALA A 78 -10.73 -3.26 -3.41
CA ALA A 78 -11.94 -3.48 -4.20
C ALA A 78 -11.83 -2.95 -5.64
N ILE A 79 -11.18 -1.80 -5.85
CA ILE A 79 -11.24 -1.09 -7.15
C ILE A 79 -9.98 -1.22 -8.01
N HIS A 80 -8.83 -1.58 -7.44
CA HIS A 80 -7.56 -1.49 -8.18
C HIS A 80 -7.49 -2.41 -9.41
N VAL A 81 -7.95 -3.66 -9.31
CA VAL A 81 -7.94 -4.60 -10.45
C VAL A 81 -8.85 -4.12 -11.59
N PRO A 82 -10.16 -3.81 -11.37
CA PRO A 82 -11.01 -3.34 -12.46
C PRO A 82 -10.54 -2.00 -13.03
N LEU A 83 -10.08 -1.06 -12.19
CA LEU A 83 -9.54 0.22 -12.68
C LEU A 83 -8.28 0.03 -13.51
N LEU A 84 -7.38 -0.87 -13.12
CA LEU A 84 -6.19 -1.17 -13.90
C LEU A 84 -6.57 -1.71 -15.28
N GLY A 85 -7.56 -2.61 -15.35
CA GLY A 85 -8.11 -3.08 -16.63
C GLY A 85 -8.69 -1.96 -17.49
N LEU A 86 -9.51 -1.07 -16.90
CA LEU A 86 -10.12 0.06 -17.60
C LEU A 86 -9.07 1.07 -18.10
N LEU A 87 -8.11 1.45 -17.27
CA LEU A 87 -7.07 2.42 -17.61
C LEU A 87 -6.13 1.89 -18.69
N LEU A 88 -5.71 0.62 -18.58
CA LEU A 88 -4.89 -0.02 -19.62
C LEU A 88 -5.68 -0.24 -20.91
N GLY A 89 -6.98 -0.54 -20.81
CA GLY A 89 -7.87 -0.64 -21.97
C GLY A 89 -8.04 0.68 -22.70
N ALA A 90 -8.29 1.77 -21.95
CA ALA A 90 -8.38 3.12 -22.49
C ALA A 90 -7.07 3.58 -23.15
N TRP A 91 -5.92 3.27 -22.52
CA TRP A 91 -4.60 3.55 -23.10
C TRP A 91 -4.41 2.89 -24.47
N LYS A 92 -4.76 1.60 -24.57
CA LYS A 92 -4.71 0.86 -25.83
C LYS A 92 -5.68 1.42 -26.87
N ALA A 93 -6.91 1.75 -26.45
CA ALA A 93 -7.93 2.32 -27.33
C ALA A 93 -7.53 3.70 -27.89
N ALA A 94 -6.73 4.47 -27.14
CA ALA A 94 -6.15 5.73 -27.61
C ALA A 94 -5.00 5.56 -28.63
N GLY A 95 -4.66 4.33 -29.02
CA GLY A 95 -3.60 4.04 -29.99
C GLY A 95 -2.18 4.18 -29.43
N LEU A 96 -2.02 4.30 -28.10
CA LEU A 96 -0.74 4.53 -27.43
C LEU A 96 0.10 3.24 -27.21
N GLY A 97 -0.32 2.12 -27.81
CA GLY A 97 0.40 0.84 -27.73
C GLY A 97 0.46 0.25 -26.31
N GLN A 98 1.57 -0.41 -25.98
CA GLN A 98 1.82 -0.88 -24.61
C GLN A 98 2.33 0.27 -23.74
N PRO A 99 1.70 0.54 -22.58
CA PRO A 99 2.17 1.59 -21.69
C PRO A 99 3.57 1.23 -21.17
N PRO A 100 4.52 2.17 -21.25
CA PRO A 100 5.85 1.96 -20.70
C PRO A 100 5.77 1.82 -19.18
N ALA A 101 6.73 1.10 -18.57
CA ALA A 101 6.74 0.85 -17.14
C ALA A 101 6.64 2.14 -16.30
N TRP A 102 7.34 3.22 -16.71
CA TRP A 102 7.27 4.50 -16.01
C TRP A 102 5.86 5.09 -15.99
N ALA A 103 5.06 4.94 -17.05
CA ALA A 103 3.70 5.48 -17.10
C ALA A 103 2.77 4.71 -16.15
N ILE A 104 2.99 3.41 -15.99
CA ILE A 104 2.26 2.59 -15.01
C ILE A 104 2.57 3.09 -13.59
N PHE A 105 3.85 3.25 -13.26
CA PHE A 105 4.26 3.66 -11.90
C PHE A 105 3.98 5.14 -11.58
N ALA A 106 4.11 6.04 -12.56
CA ALA A 106 3.98 7.49 -12.34
C ALA A 106 2.56 8.02 -12.54
N ILE A 107 1.70 7.30 -13.27
CA ILE A 107 0.36 7.79 -13.64
C ILE A 107 -0.72 6.81 -13.17
N VAL A 108 -0.68 5.57 -13.65
CA VAL A 108 -1.76 4.60 -13.42
C VAL A 108 -1.91 4.27 -11.94
N LEU A 109 -0.81 3.91 -11.26
CA LEU A 109 -0.87 3.55 -9.84
C LEU A 109 -1.26 4.74 -8.94
N PRO A 110 -0.67 5.94 -9.06
CA PRO A 110 -1.10 7.10 -8.27
C PRO A 110 -2.58 7.45 -8.51
N LEU A 111 -3.07 7.36 -9.74
CA LEU A 111 -4.47 7.62 -10.06
C LEU A 111 -5.40 6.63 -9.35
N ILE A 112 -5.06 5.34 -9.35
CA ILE A 112 -5.83 4.31 -8.65
C ILE A 112 -5.84 4.59 -7.13
N VAL A 113 -4.70 4.96 -6.54
CA VAL A 113 -4.61 5.31 -5.11
C VAL A 113 -5.45 6.54 -4.78
N LEU A 114 -5.39 7.59 -5.61
CA LEU A 114 -6.21 8.78 -5.43
C LEU A 114 -7.70 8.45 -5.51
N LEU A 115 -8.12 7.65 -6.50
CA LEU A 115 -9.50 7.20 -6.61
C LEU A 115 -9.94 6.36 -5.41
N ALA A 116 -9.07 5.52 -4.87
CA ALA A 116 -9.36 4.75 -3.66
C ALA A 116 -9.61 5.68 -2.46
N ILE A 117 -8.77 6.70 -2.26
CA ILE A 117 -8.97 7.70 -1.20
C ILE A 117 -10.31 8.43 -1.38
N ILE A 118 -10.66 8.79 -2.61
CA ILE A 118 -11.95 9.44 -2.93
C ILE A 118 -13.12 8.51 -2.61
N VAL A 119 -13.07 7.26 -3.06
CA VAL A 119 -14.12 6.25 -2.78
C VAL A 119 -14.26 6.02 -1.29
N THR A 120 -13.15 5.96 -0.54
CA THR A 120 -13.20 5.81 0.92
C THR A 120 -13.94 6.98 1.57
N ARG A 121 -13.67 8.21 1.15
CA ARG A 121 -14.27 9.42 1.75
C ARG A 121 -15.73 9.65 1.34
N LEU A 122 -16.09 9.33 0.10
CA LEU A 122 -17.41 9.61 -0.44
C LEU A 122 -18.39 8.44 -0.31
N TYR A 123 -17.90 7.21 -0.15
CA TYR A 123 -18.74 6.02 -0.13
C TYR A 123 -18.48 5.12 1.09
N ASP A 124 -17.25 4.66 1.31
CA ASP A 124 -16.96 3.68 2.37
C ASP A 124 -17.25 4.23 3.78
N GLU A 125 -16.69 5.40 4.10
CA GLU A 125 -16.91 6.06 5.39
C GLU A 125 -18.38 6.37 5.70
N PRO A 126 -19.17 6.99 4.80
CA PRO A 126 -20.58 7.26 5.09
C PRO A 126 -21.41 5.98 5.21
N VAL A 127 -21.16 4.97 4.37
CA VAL A 127 -21.86 3.68 4.46
C VAL A 127 -21.53 2.99 5.79
N ARG A 128 -20.25 2.96 6.18
CA ARG A 128 -19.82 2.37 7.46
C ARG A 128 -20.48 3.07 8.65
N LYS A 129 -20.55 4.41 8.64
CA LYS A 129 -21.24 5.19 9.68
C LYS A 129 -22.73 4.84 9.73
N ALA A 130 -23.39 4.76 8.58
CA ALA A 130 -24.82 4.43 8.51
C ALA A 130 -25.11 3.02 9.05
N LEU A 131 -24.28 2.03 8.71
CA LEU A 131 -24.43 0.65 9.19
C LEU A 131 -24.08 0.47 10.67
N SER A 132 -23.20 1.30 11.22
CA SER A 132 -22.84 1.26 12.66
C SER A 132 -23.81 2.00 13.57
N ALA A 133 -24.74 2.77 13.00
CA ALA A 133 -25.69 3.59 13.74
C ALA A 133 -27.08 2.93 13.93
N GLY A 134 -27.29 1.75 13.33
CA GLY A 134 -28.47 0.90 13.53
C GLY A 134 -28.11 -0.31 14.37
#